data_AF-A0A962CHB7-F1
#
_entry.id   AF-A0A962CHB7-F1
#
_cell.length_a   1.000
_cell.length_b   1.000
_cell.length_c   1.000
_cell.angle_alpha   90.00
_cell.angle_beta   90.00
_cell.angle_gamma   90.00
#
_symmetry.space_group_name_H-M   'P 1'
#
loop_
_entity.id
_entity.type
_entity.pdbx_description
1 polymer ?
#
loop_
_entity_poly.entity_id
_entity_poly.type
_entity_poly.pdbx_seq_one_letter_code
_entity_poly.pdbx_strand_id
1 'polypeptide(L)'
;LAGNAEPAERLRLYGQRFEVYAPQHYAGMAALRLGDCTAALRYWSQGGNESFIRGVPELAEEEQQGRAECKTRLVRQGEPPKPTTEPIAKQTPVAKPPAPTPAPPPSRPVVVAPPTRPADSPPARPPVVDRPATNSVNAQILRPLLDAYLDGRYSDVLKLSNSVPPTPRLRWHMLTLRAAAAYNLAQLGGSPDAAKIARQAAEE
;
A
#
# COMPACT_ATOMS: atom_id res chain seq x y z
N LEU A 1 -12.50 -4.59 -12.97
CA LEU A 1 -12.75 -3.32 -12.25
C LEU A 1 -12.54 -2.17 -13.23
N ALA A 2 -13.58 -1.69 -13.90
CA ALA A 2 -13.45 -0.65 -14.95
C ALA A 2 -14.41 0.53 -14.72
N GLY A 3 -14.72 0.85 -13.46
CA GLY A 3 -15.73 1.86 -13.11
C GLY A 3 -15.28 2.95 -12.15
N ASN A 4 -14.09 2.87 -11.54
CA ASN A 4 -13.63 3.84 -10.52
C ASN A 4 -12.28 4.44 -10.95
N ALA A 5 -12.30 5.23 -12.02
CA ALA A 5 -11.12 5.96 -12.48
C ALA A 5 -10.88 7.23 -11.64
N GLU A 6 -11.89 7.75 -10.95
CA GLU A 6 -11.77 9.00 -10.18
C GLU A 6 -11.43 8.74 -8.71
N PRO A 7 -10.57 9.58 -8.11
CA PRO A 7 -10.26 9.49 -6.69
C PRO A 7 -11.46 9.91 -5.84
N ALA A 8 -11.69 9.18 -4.75
CA ALA A 8 -12.81 9.39 -3.86
C ALA A 8 -12.36 9.20 -2.40
N GLU A 9 -12.74 10.13 -1.54
CA GLU A 9 -12.31 10.13 -0.14
C GLU A 9 -12.91 8.95 0.62
N ARG A 10 -14.06 8.48 0.16
CA ARG A 10 -14.85 7.43 0.79
C ARG A 10 -15.35 6.46 -0.27
N LEU A 11 -14.47 5.58 -0.75
CA LEU A 11 -14.90 4.44 -1.56
C LEU A 11 -15.13 3.21 -0.69
N ARG A 12 -16.29 2.56 -0.86
CA ARG A 12 -16.62 1.33 -0.15
C ARG A 12 -15.95 0.15 -0.87
N LEU A 13 -14.70 -0.14 -0.49
CA LEU A 13 -13.92 -1.21 -1.11
C LEU A 13 -14.39 -2.61 -0.64
N TYR A 14 -14.72 -2.80 0.64
CA TYR A 14 -15.38 -4.00 1.20
C TYR A 14 -16.04 -3.70 2.57
N GLY A 15 -17.22 -4.25 2.88
CA GLY A 15 -17.82 -4.14 4.23
C GLY A 15 -18.29 -2.73 4.63
N GLN A 16 -18.04 -2.27 5.86
CA GLN A 16 -18.36 -0.90 6.35
C GLN A 16 -17.12 0.01 6.47
N ARG A 17 -15.95 -0.43 5.97
CA ARG A 17 -14.71 0.36 6.08
C ARG A 17 -14.61 1.31 4.89
N PHE A 18 -14.49 2.59 5.20
CA PHE A 18 -14.18 3.64 4.24
C PHE A 18 -12.67 3.84 4.27
N GLU A 19 -12.01 3.59 3.16
CA GLU A 19 -10.59 3.91 2.98
C GLU A 19 -10.49 4.97 1.88
N VAL A 20 -9.45 5.80 2.00
CA VAL A 20 -9.16 6.86 1.04
C VAL A 20 -8.75 6.20 -0.28
N TYR A 21 -9.56 6.40 -1.32
CA TYR A 21 -9.30 5.81 -2.63
C TYR A 21 -8.62 6.82 -3.56
N ALA A 22 -7.31 6.67 -3.69
CA ALA A 22 -6.46 7.52 -4.51
C ALA A 22 -5.72 6.68 -5.58
N PRO A 23 -6.41 6.15 -6.59
CA PRO A 23 -5.81 5.18 -7.51
C PRO A 23 -4.63 5.76 -8.29
N GLN A 24 -4.68 7.04 -8.68
CA GLN A 24 -3.57 7.72 -9.36
C GLN A 24 -2.34 7.89 -8.46
N HIS A 25 -2.54 8.26 -7.20
CA HIS A 25 -1.46 8.39 -6.24
C HIS A 25 -0.70 7.08 -6.09
N TYR A 26 -1.41 5.97 -5.85
CA TYR A 26 -0.81 4.65 -5.72
C TYR A 26 -0.19 4.14 -7.04
N ALA A 27 -0.78 4.46 -8.19
CA ALA A 27 -0.18 4.15 -9.49
C ALA A 27 1.14 4.91 -9.70
N GLY A 28 1.22 6.17 -9.30
CA GLY A 28 2.46 6.95 -9.34
C GLY A 28 3.53 6.39 -8.39
N MET A 29 3.14 5.98 -7.17
CA MET A 29 4.04 5.33 -6.22
C MET A 29 4.56 3.97 -6.72
N ALA A 30 3.72 3.20 -7.41
CA ALA A 30 4.14 1.95 -8.04
C ALA A 30 5.17 2.23 -9.17
N ALA A 31 4.92 3.21 -10.03
CA ALA A 31 5.85 3.61 -11.07
C ALA A 31 7.20 4.11 -10.52
N LEU A 32 7.18 4.87 -9.42
CA LEU A 32 8.38 5.31 -8.71
C LEU A 32 9.23 4.12 -8.24
N ARG A 33 8.60 3.11 -7.64
CA ARG A 33 9.29 1.89 -7.16
C ARG A 33 9.87 1.05 -8.29
N LEU A 34 9.27 1.12 -9.47
CA LEU A 34 9.77 0.49 -10.70
C LEU A 34 10.90 1.30 -11.37
N GLY A 35 11.22 2.49 -10.86
CA GLY A 35 12.25 3.38 -11.42
C GLY A 35 11.75 4.25 -12.58
N ASP A 36 10.49 4.12 -12.97
CA ASP A 36 9.88 4.90 -14.05
C ASP A 36 9.40 6.26 -13.53
N CYS A 37 10.34 7.19 -13.47
CA CYS A 37 10.10 8.54 -12.96
C CYS A 37 9.17 9.36 -13.86
N THR A 38 9.12 9.08 -15.17
CA THR A 38 8.28 9.81 -16.12
C THR A 38 6.83 9.36 -16.02
N ALA A 39 6.58 8.05 -15.91
CA ALA A 39 5.24 7.53 -15.65
C ALA A 39 4.72 7.96 -14.27
N ALA A 40 5.57 7.97 -13.24
CA ALA A 40 5.20 8.42 -11.89
C ALA A 40 4.70 9.87 -11.89
N LEU A 41 5.47 10.78 -12.49
CA LEU A 41 5.08 12.20 -12.61
C LEU A 41 3.78 12.38 -13.40
N ARG A 42 3.57 11.58 -14.44
CA ARG A 42 2.35 11.62 -15.26
C ARG A 42 1.10 11.19 -14.49
N TYR A 43 1.19 10.19 -13.62
CA TYR A 43 0.05 9.76 -12.79
C TYR A 43 -0.30 10.82 -11.74
N TRP A 44 0.71 11.42 -11.13
CA TRP A 44 0.53 12.45 -10.12
C TRP A 44 0.00 13.78 -10.68
N SER A 45 0.33 14.11 -11.94
CA SER A 45 -0.14 15.33 -12.60
C SER A 45 -1.56 15.25 -13.16
N GLN A 46 -2.30 14.14 -12.95
CA GLN A 46 -3.69 14.05 -13.40
C GLN A 46 -4.55 14.96 -12.50
N GLY A 47 -5.32 15.87 -13.10
CA GLY A 47 -6.02 16.95 -12.36
C GLY A 47 -6.99 16.48 -11.26
N GLY A 48 -7.55 15.27 -11.41
CA GLY A 48 -8.35 14.63 -10.35
C GLY A 48 -7.52 14.24 -9.13
N ASN A 49 -6.28 13.77 -9.33
CA ASN A 49 -5.36 13.42 -8.25
C ASN A 49 -4.86 14.66 -7.50
N GLU A 50 -4.41 15.71 -8.22
CA GLU A 50 -3.85 16.89 -7.56
C GLU A 50 -4.85 17.61 -6.65
N SER A 51 -6.10 17.69 -7.08
CA SER A 51 -7.17 18.32 -6.28
C SER A 51 -7.53 17.48 -5.06
N PHE A 52 -7.52 16.15 -5.21
CA PHE A 52 -7.83 15.19 -4.15
C PHE A 52 -6.74 15.11 -3.08
N ILE A 53 -5.48 15.02 -3.52
CA ILE A 53 -4.32 14.87 -2.63
C ILE A 53 -4.08 16.13 -1.82
N ARG A 54 -4.40 17.33 -2.34
CA ARG A 54 -4.38 18.57 -1.54
C ARG A 54 -5.33 18.53 -0.33
N GLY A 55 -6.39 17.73 -0.40
CA GLY A 55 -7.33 17.52 0.70
C GLY A 55 -6.87 16.48 1.74
N VAL A 56 -5.79 15.72 1.44
CA VAL A 56 -5.30 14.62 2.29
C VAL A 56 -3.79 14.81 2.54
N PRO A 57 -3.39 15.49 3.63
CA PRO A 57 -2.02 15.94 3.84
C PRO A 57 -1.00 14.79 3.90
N GLU A 58 -1.36 13.65 4.48
CA GLU A 58 -0.50 12.46 4.56
C GLU A 58 -0.09 11.96 3.17
N LEU A 59 -1.03 11.88 2.22
CA LEU A 59 -0.73 11.47 0.84
C LEU A 59 0.02 12.56 0.06
N ALA A 60 -0.18 13.83 0.41
CA ALA A 60 0.51 14.95 -0.22
C ALA A 60 2.00 14.96 0.12
N GLU A 61 2.36 14.65 1.36
CA GLU A 61 3.76 14.55 1.80
C GLU A 61 4.49 13.42 1.07
N GLU A 62 3.87 12.24 0.99
CA GLU A 62 4.44 11.09 0.25
C GLU A 62 4.64 11.40 -1.24
N GLU A 63 3.67 12.07 -1.87
CA GLU A 63 3.78 12.46 -3.27
C GLU A 63 4.90 13.49 -3.50
N GLN A 64 5.05 14.47 -2.60
CA GLN A 64 6.13 15.45 -2.69
C GLN A 64 7.51 14.82 -2.56
N GLN A 65 7.66 13.85 -1.64
CA GLN A 65 8.90 13.11 -1.46
C GLN A 65 9.23 12.29 -2.72
N GLY A 66 8.25 11.57 -3.27
CA GLY A 66 8.42 10.80 -4.51
C GLY A 66 8.75 11.70 -5.72
N ARG A 67 8.13 12.88 -5.83
CA ARG A 67 8.44 13.88 -6.86
C ARG A 67 9.87 14.41 -6.72
N ALA A 68 10.35 14.65 -5.50
CA ALA A 68 11.71 15.09 -5.25
C ALA A 68 12.73 14.01 -5.65
N GLU A 69 12.45 12.75 -5.28
CA GLU A 69 13.29 11.62 -5.65
C GLU A 69 13.38 11.43 -7.18
N CYS A 70 12.24 11.49 -7.88
CA CYS A 70 12.18 11.48 -9.33
C CYS A 70 13.06 12.57 -9.95
N LYS A 71 12.99 13.81 -9.44
CA LYS A 71 13.81 14.93 -9.93
C LYS A 71 15.30 14.64 -9.77
N THR A 72 15.73 14.14 -8.61
CA THR A 72 17.14 13.79 -8.38
C THR A 72 17.62 12.67 -9.31
N ARG A 73 16.80 11.63 -9.52
CA ARG A 73 17.12 10.52 -10.42
C ARG A 73 17.22 10.96 -11.88
N LEU A 74 16.29 11.78 -12.35
CA LEU A 74 16.29 12.32 -13.72
C LEU A 74 17.51 13.21 -13.99
N VAL A 75 17.91 14.04 -13.01
CA VAL A 75 19.14 14.86 -13.13
C VAL A 75 20.38 13.97 -13.25
N ARG A 76 20.49 12.92 -12.44
CA ARG A 76 21.62 11.97 -12.51
C ARG A 76 21.65 11.16 -13.81
N GLN A 77 20.50 10.80 -14.36
CA GLN A 77 20.40 10.07 -15.64
C GLN A 77 20.73 10.97 -16.84
N GLY A 78 20.56 12.28 -16.71
CA GLY A 78 20.99 13.26 -17.71
C GLY A 78 22.47 13.66 -17.60
N GLU A 79 23.19 13.21 -16.56
CA GLU A 79 24.60 13.51 -16.40
C GLU A 79 25.44 12.49 -17.20
N PRO A 80 26.22 12.92 -18.21
CA PRO A 80 27.07 12.01 -18.98
C PRO A 80 28.10 11.35 -18.05
N PRO A 81 28.52 10.10 -18.30
CA PRO A 81 29.48 9.41 -17.44
C PRO A 81 30.80 10.17 -17.45
N LYS A 82 31.14 10.82 -16.32
CA LYS A 82 32.51 11.28 -16.08
C LYS A 82 33.38 10.05 -15.82
N PRO A 83 34.47 9.83 -16.58
CA PRO A 83 35.41 8.76 -16.29
C PRO A 83 36.11 8.99 -14.94
N THR A 84 36.26 7.88 -14.23
CA THR A 84 36.89 7.72 -12.91
C THR A 84 38.28 8.35 -12.83
N THR A 85 38.50 9.19 -11.82
CA THR A 85 39.79 9.27 -11.11
C THR A 85 39.55 9.79 -9.69
N GLU A 86 39.70 8.92 -8.69
CA GLU A 86 40.22 9.30 -7.36
C GLU A 86 41.75 9.42 -7.47
N PRO A 87 42.47 10.26 -6.68
CA PRO A 87 42.35 10.29 -5.21
C PRO A 87 42.56 11.65 -4.48
N ILE A 88 41.98 11.71 -3.27
CA ILE A 88 42.38 12.42 -2.03
C ILE A 88 42.96 13.86 -2.12
N ALA A 89 42.27 14.84 -1.52
CA ALA A 89 42.90 15.89 -0.69
C ALA A 89 41.90 16.64 0.22
N LYS A 90 42.29 16.78 1.49
CA LYS A 90 41.67 17.62 2.54
C LYS A 90 41.62 19.10 2.13
N GLN A 91 40.59 19.83 2.58
CA GLN A 91 40.69 21.06 3.39
C GLN A 91 39.33 21.79 3.49
N THR A 92 38.89 22.10 4.73
CA THR A 92 38.07 23.28 5.05
C THR A 92 38.97 24.51 5.13
N PRO A 93 38.53 25.70 4.66
CA PRO A 93 38.12 26.73 5.62
C PRO A 93 36.97 27.67 5.15
N VAL A 94 36.40 28.35 6.15
CA VAL A 94 35.28 29.31 6.17
C VAL A 94 35.53 30.58 5.35
N ALA A 95 34.49 31.11 4.67
CA ALA A 95 34.26 32.55 4.49
C ALA A 95 32.78 32.87 4.14
N LYS A 96 32.24 33.96 4.71
CA LYS A 96 30.92 34.60 4.53
C LYS A 96 31.22 36.09 4.21
N PRO A 97 30.30 36.97 3.73
CA PRO A 97 29.28 36.98 2.66
C PRO A 97 29.60 38.06 1.56
N PRO A 98 28.72 38.36 0.58
CA PRO A 98 27.69 39.39 0.79
C PRO A 98 26.31 39.08 0.16
N ALA A 99 25.27 39.73 0.69
CA ALA A 99 23.90 39.74 0.17
C ALA A 99 23.77 40.58 -1.12
N PRO A 100 22.70 40.36 -1.89
CA PRO A 100 21.75 41.46 -2.08
C PRO A 100 20.29 41.05 -1.88
N THR A 101 19.55 42.02 -1.37
CA THR A 101 18.10 42.07 -1.12
C THR A 101 17.25 41.77 -2.37
N PRO A 102 16.06 41.18 -2.20
CA PRO A 102 14.89 41.77 -2.85
C PRO A 102 13.67 42.01 -1.94
N ALA A 103 12.83 42.89 -2.46
CA ALA A 103 11.72 43.66 -1.90
C ALA A 103 10.54 42.89 -1.25
N PRO A 104 9.72 43.58 -0.43
CA PRO A 104 8.54 43.00 0.19
C PRO A 104 7.40 42.80 -0.81
N PRO A 105 6.58 41.74 -0.71
CA PRO A 105 5.32 41.69 -1.40
C PRO A 105 4.27 42.60 -0.73
N PRO A 106 3.40 43.24 -1.52
CA PRO A 106 2.47 44.28 -1.08
C PRO A 106 1.24 43.78 -0.32
N SER A 107 0.80 44.65 0.58
CA SER A 107 -0.51 44.90 1.18
C SER A 107 -1.66 43.90 1.02
N ARG A 108 -2.19 43.51 2.19
CA ARG A 108 -3.54 43.00 2.45
C ARG A 108 -4.63 43.78 1.69
N PRO A 109 -5.74 43.08 1.36
CA PRO A 109 -7.05 43.63 1.68
C PRO A 109 -7.87 42.71 2.60
N VAL A 110 -8.33 43.33 3.68
CA VAL A 110 -9.68 43.28 4.27
C VAL A 110 -10.35 41.92 4.48
N VAL A 111 -10.54 41.66 5.78
CA VAL A 111 -11.51 40.75 6.40
C VAL A 111 -12.92 40.98 5.83
N VAL A 112 -13.52 39.94 5.27
CA VAL A 112 -14.99 39.83 5.20
C VAL A 112 -15.36 38.56 5.96
N ALA A 113 -16.12 38.74 7.04
CA ALA A 113 -16.66 37.66 7.85
C ALA A 113 -17.57 36.76 7.00
N PRO A 114 -17.51 35.43 7.15
CA PRO A 114 -18.51 34.55 6.55
C PRO A 114 -19.88 34.78 7.23
N PRO A 115 -21.00 34.76 6.48
CA PRO A 115 -22.33 34.80 7.06
C PRO A 115 -22.55 33.58 7.96
N THR A 116 -23.16 33.83 9.12
CA THR A 116 -23.63 32.84 10.08
C THR A 116 -24.49 31.78 9.38
N ARG A 117 -23.98 30.56 9.25
CA ARG A 117 -24.81 29.38 8.99
C ARG A 117 -25.62 29.09 10.26
N PRO A 118 -26.94 28.82 10.16
CA PRO A 118 -27.69 28.23 11.26
C PRO A 118 -27.01 26.95 11.72
N ALA A 119 -26.92 26.76 13.03
CA ALA A 119 -26.38 25.56 13.64
C ALA A 119 -27.27 24.36 13.26
N ASP A 120 -26.82 23.56 12.29
CA ASP A 120 -27.35 22.22 12.10
C ASP A 120 -26.94 21.36 13.29
N SER A 121 -27.95 20.76 13.92
CA SER A 121 -27.79 19.84 15.03
C SER A 121 -26.98 18.63 14.58
N PRO A 122 -26.04 18.09 15.39
CA PRO A 122 -25.32 16.88 15.02
C PRO A 122 -26.31 15.72 14.84
N PRO A 123 -26.27 14.97 13.72
CA PRO A 123 -27.13 13.82 13.55
C PRO A 123 -26.79 12.77 14.60
N ALA A 124 -27.84 12.23 15.23
CA ALA A 124 -27.74 11.16 16.22
C ALA A 124 -26.88 10.02 15.67
N ARG A 125 -25.83 9.67 16.42
CA ARG A 125 -24.97 8.52 16.14
C ARG A 125 -25.87 7.27 16.05
N PRO A 126 -25.91 6.53 14.93
CA PRO A 126 -26.65 5.28 14.88
C PRO A 126 -26.07 4.32 15.93
N PRO A 127 -26.91 3.48 16.57
CA PRO A 127 -26.45 2.56 17.59
C PRO A 127 -25.35 1.68 17.00
N VAL A 128 -24.18 1.69 17.66
CA VAL A 128 -23.13 0.70 17.42
C VAL A 128 -23.77 -0.63 17.76
N VAL A 129 -24.19 -1.37 16.74
CA VAL A 129 -24.52 -2.78 16.91
C VAL A 129 -23.20 -3.45 17.17
N ASP A 130 -22.92 -3.72 18.45
CA ASP A 130 -21.92 -4.69 18.86
C ASP A 130 -22.25 -6.00 18.15
N ARG A 131 -21.60 -6.24 17.01
CA ARG A 131 -21.60 -7.56 16.41
C ARG A 131 -20.68 -8.38 17.31
N PRO A 132 -21.22 -9.36 18.08
CA PRO A 132 -20.34 -10.26 18.79
C PRO A 132 -19.42 -10.89 17.75
N ALA A 133 -18.12 -10.93 18.05
CA ALA A 133 -17.15 -11.73 17.32
C ALA A 133 -17.51 -13.21 17.51
N THR A 134 -18.59 -13.66 16.86
CA THR A 134 -18.90 -15.07 16.75
C THR A 134 -17.84 -15.66 15.87
N ASN A 135 -16.87 -16.32 16.51
CA ASN A 135 -15.94 -17.27 15.93
C ASN A 135 -16.69 -18.10 14.89
N SER A 136 -16.61 -17.72 13.60
CA SER A 136 -17.33 -18.44 12.57
C SER A 136 -16.92 -19.90 12.62
N VAL A 137 -17.85 -20.84 12.42
CA VAL A 137 -17.55 -22.29 12.41
C VAL A 137 -16.38 -22.58 11.47
N ASN A 138 -16.32 -21.86 10.34
CA ASN A 138 -15.21 -21.89 9.40
C ASN A 138 -13.86 -21.48 10.01
N ALA A 139 -13.82 -20.41 10.81
CA ALA A 139 -12.61 -20.00 11.51
C ALA A 139 -12.19 -21.01 12.58
N GLN A 140 -13.14 -21.66 13.24
CA GLN A 140 -12.83 -22.71 14.23
C GLN A 140 -12.22 -23.95 13.56
N ILE A 141 -12.66 -24.29 12.36
CA ILE A 141 -12.11 -25.40 11.57
C ILE A 141 -10.70 -25.06 11.04
N LEU A 142 -10.47 -23.82 10.57
CA LEU A 142 -9.18 -23.44 9.98
C LEU A 142 -8.08 -23.20 11.01
N ARG A 143 -8.43 -22.80 12.23
CA ARG A 143 -7.46 -22.47 13.29
C ARG A 143 -6.45 -23.58 13.58
N PRO A 144 -6.84 -24.86 13.80
CA PRO A 144 -5.87 -25.91 14.05
C PRO A 144 -4.94 -26.20 12.85
N LEU A 145 -5.42 -26.03 11.61
CA LEU A 145 -4.55 -26.16 10.43
C LEU A 145 -3.54 -25.01 10.34
N LEU A 146 -3.97 -23.80 10.68
CA LEU A 146 -3.12 -22.62 10.66
C LEU A 146 -2.06 -22.69 11.76
N ASP A 147 -2.45 -23.06 12.97
CA ASP A 147 -1.54 -23.23 14.10
C ASP A 147 -0.50 -24.33 13.80
N ALA A 148 -0.93 -25.47 13.24
CA ALA A 148 0.00 -26.53 12.81
C ALA A 148 0.97 -26.08 11.70
N TYR A 149 0.52 -25.26 10.75
CA TYR A 149 1.38 -24.70 9.71
C TYR A 149 2.42 -23.73 10.29
N LEU A 150 2.00 -22.84 11.19
CA LEU A 150 2.87 -21.87 11.84
C LEU A 150 3.90 -22.53 12.78
N ASP A 151 3.51 -23.65 13.42
CA ASP A 151 4.41 -24.49 14.22
C ASP A 151 5.38 -25.34 13.38
N GLY A 152 5.32 -25.25 12.04
CA GLY A 152 6.17 -26.03 11.13
C GLY A 152 5.78 -27.50 10.99
N ARG A 153 4.62 -27.91 11.53
CA ARG A 153 4.09 -29.28 11.46
C ARG A 153 3.35 -29.52 10.15
N TYR A 154 4.07 -29.39 9.02
CA TYR A 154 3.49 -29.46 7.67
C TYR A 154 2.82 -30.80 7.35
N SER A 155 3.34 -31.91 7.90
CA SER A 155 2.76 -33.24 7.70
C SER A 155 1.35 -33.38 8.32
N ASP A 156 1.09 -32.70 9.44
CA ASP A 156 -0.21 -32.73 10.10
C ASP A 156 -1.24 -31.92 9.29
N VAL A 157 -0.83 -30.79 8.70
CA VAL A 157 -1.68 -30.00 7.78
C VAL A 157 -2.16 -30.84 6.60
N LEU A 158 -1.30 -31.70 6.03
CA LEU A 158 -1.68 -32.59 4.92
C LEU A 158 -2.70 -33.66 5.35
N LYS A 159 -2.60 -34.17 6.58
CA LYS A 159 -3.55 -35.15 7.12
C LYS A 159 -4.91 -34.49 7.43
N LEU A 160 -4.89 -33.38 8.15
CA LEU A 160 -6.08 -32.62 8.57
C LEU A 160 -6.87 -32.06 7.38
N SER A 161 -6.18 -31.68 6.31
CA SER A 161 -6.84 -31.14 5.10
C SER A 161 -7.60 -32.18 4.29
N ASN A 162 -7.33 -33.48 4.45
CA ASN A 162 -8.08 -34.56 3.77
C ASN A 162 -9.46 -34.85 4.39
N SER A 163 -9.67 -34.47 5.66
CA SER A 163 -10.79 -34.96 6.47
C SER A 163 -12.01 -34.05 6.55
N VAL A 164 -12.02 -32.89 5.89
CA VAL A 164 -13.06 -31.88 6.11
C VAL A 164 -13.77 -31.53 4.79
N PRO A 165 -15.10 -31.71 4.68
CA PRO A 165 -15.85 -31.28 3.51
C PRO A 165 -16.30 -29.83 3.70
N PRO A 166 -15.94 -28.87 2.83
CA PRO A 166 -16.36 -27.51 3.09
C PRO A 166 -17.12 -26.84 1.95
N THR A 167 -17.97 -25.91 2.37
CA THR A 167 -18.42 -24.77 1.56
C THR A 167 -17.29 -24.27 0.64
N PRO A 168 -17.59 -23.81 -0.59
CA PRO A 168 -16.59 -23.54 -1.63
C PRO A 168 -15.46 -22.60 -1.16
N ARG A 169 -15.78 -21.67 -0.26
CA ARG A 169 -14.81 -20.74 0.32
C ARG A 169 -13.82 -21.40 1.30
N LEU A 170 -14.27 -22.31 2.17
CA LEU A 170 -13.36 -22.99 3.10
C LEU A 170 -12.51 -24.04 2.38
N ARG A 171 -13.02 -24.64 1.29
CA ARG A 171 -12.22 -25.50 0.41
C ARG A 171 -11.00 -24.76 -0.17
N TRP A 172 -11.21 -23.55 -0.70
CA TRP A 172 -10.12 -22.72 -1.21
C TRP A 172 -9.05 -22.43 -0.14
N HIS A 173 -9.45 -22.02 1.07
CA HIS A 173 -8.49 -21.76 2.15
C HIS A 173 -7.71 -23.01 2.56
N MET A 174 -8.36 -24.17 2.61
CA MET A 174 -7.70 -25.44 2.92
C MET A 174 -6.71 -25.86 1.82
N LEU A 175 -7.09 -25.76 0.54
CA LEU A 175 -6.23 -26.12 -0.58
C LEU A 175 -4.98 -25.23 -0.63
N THR A 176 -5.13 -23.92 -0.39
CA THR A 176 -3.97 -23.02 -0.32
C THR A 176 -3.01 -23.38 0.81
N LEU A 177 -3.51 -23.67 2.02
CA LEU A 177 -2.67 -24.10 3.14
C LEU A 177 -2.02 -25.47 2.88
N ARG A 178 -2.75 -26.39 2.26
CA ARG A 178 -2.23 -27.71 1.86
C ARG A 178 -1.10 -27.57 0.85
N ALA A 179 -1.28 -26.74 -0.19
CA ALA A 179 -0.26 -26.49 -1.20
C ALA A 179 1.01 -25.88 -0.59
N ALA A 180 0.84 -24.88 0.29
CA ALA A 180 1.95 -24.25 0.99
C ALA A 180 2.70 -25.25 1.90
N ALA A 181 1.98 -26.05 2.70
CA ALA A 181 2.56 -27.07 3.56
C ALA A 181 3.32 -28.12 2.74
N ALA A 182 2.73 -28.60 1.65
CA ALA A 182 3.36 -29.56 0.75
C ALA A 182 4.63 -29.01 0.10
N TYR A 183 4.63 -27.74 -0.32
CA TYR A 183 5.83 -27.07 -0.85
C TYR A 183 6.96 -27.01 0.19
N ASN A 184 6.67 -26.54 1.40
CA ASN A 184 7.67 -26.45 2.47
C ASN A 184 8.22 -27.84 2.84
N LEU A 185 7.35 -28.85 2.89
CA LEU A 185 7.75 -30.22 3.19
C LEU A 185 8.65 -30.80 2.07
N ALA A 186 8.37 -30.47 0.81
CA ALA A 186 9.23 -30.84 -0.31
C ALA A 186 10.61 -30.15 -0.23
N GLN A 187 10.66 -28.87 0.14
CA GLN A 187 11.92 -28.14 0.31
C GLN A 187 12.76 -28.66 1.48
N LEU A 188 12.11 -29.13 2.54
CA LEU A 188 12.77 -29.76 3.69
C LEU A 188 13.18 -31.22 3.41
N GLY A 189 12.90 -31.76 2.22
CA GLY A 189 13.20 -33.14 1.85
C GLY A 189 12.40 -34.19 2.64
N GLY A 190 11.34 -33.78 3.34
CA GLY A 190 10.65 -34.63 4.31
C GLY A 190 9.61 -35.59 3.72
N SER A 191 9.26 -35.48 2.44
CA SER A 191 8.36 -36.44 1.77
C SER A 191 8.46 -36.37 0.24
N PRO A 192 8.66 -37.50 -0.46
CA PRO A 192 8.73 -37.55 -1.92
C PRO A 192 7.38 -37.24 -2.60
N ASP A 193 6.27 -37.45 -1.90
CA ASP A 193 4.93 -37.22 -2.44
C ASP A 193 4.45 -35.78 -2.24
N ALA A 194 5.12 -34.99 -1.40
CA ALA A 194 4.73 -33.62 -1.12
C ALA A 194 4.77 -32.73 -2.38
N ALA A 195 5.76 -32.93 -3.27
CA ALA A 195 5.84 -32.20 -4.53
C ALA A 195 4.66 -32.50 -5.49
N LYS A 196 4.12 -33.73 -5.47
CA LYS A 196 2.95 -34.11 -6.27
C LYS A 196 1.67 -33.51 -5.67
N ILE A 197 1.53 -33.58 -4.35
CA ILE A 197 0.39 -33.02 -3.61
C ILE A 197 0.29 -31.51 -3.82
N ALA A 198 1.42 -30.79 -3.85
CA ALA A 198 1.45 -29.36 -4.11
C ALA A 198 0.90 -28.99 -5.50
N ARG A 199 1.21 -29.79 -6.53
CA ARG A 199 0.71 -29.57 -7.90
C ARG A 199 -0.77 -29.89 -8.01
N GLN A 200 -1.21 -31.01 -7.45
CA GLN A 200 -2.62 -31.41 -7.47
C GLN A 200 -3.52 -30.37 -6.76
N ALA A 201 -3.05 -29.80 -5.66
CA ALA A 201 -3.80 -28.76 -4.95
C ALA A 201 -3.95 -27.44 -5.74
N ALA A 202 -3.18 -27.24 -6.82
CA ALA A 202 -3.30 -26.08 -7.71
C ALA A 202 -4.22 -26.34 -8.91
N GLU A 203 -4.56 -27.61 -9.19
CA GLU A 203 -5.38 -28.04 -10.32
C GLU A 203 -6.86 -28.26 -9.96
N GLU A 204 -7.19 -28.36 -8.67
CA GLU A 204 -8.56 -28.51 -8.13
C GLU A 204 -9.23 -27.19 -7.71
#